data_AF-A0A9Q9B0M3-F1
#
_entry.id   AF-A0A9Q9B0M3-F1
#
_cell.length_a   1.000
_cell.length_b   1.000
_cell.length_c   1.000
_cell.angle_alpha   90.00
_cell.angle_beta   90.00
_cell.angle_gamma   90.00
#
_symmetry.space_group_name_H-M   'P 1'
#
loop_
_entity.id
_entity.type
_entity.pdbx_description
1 polymer ?
#
loop_
_entity_poly.entity_id
_entity_poly.type
_entity_poly.pdbx_seq_one_letter_code
_entity_poly.pdbx_strand_id
1 'polypeptide(L)'
;MLLFSTVALLGLLALAAAQDYYKILNVDKSADERDLKKAYRRLSKKYHPDKNPDDESAAKHFVEVSEAYETLADNELRQIYDRHGAEGVKQHKERGGRGGGGGRNPFDIFNQFFGGGGHFGHGRRQGPDMEVRINVALKDFYTGAEHEFKVEKQVICPKCEGSGSEDGHRDTCQKCSGHGMVIQKQMLAPGIFQQMQMQCDACGGKGETIRHKCKTCGGAKVVRSEESYDLTVEKGMPRGGRVQYENEGDESPDWEAGSLIVQIMDQEPKLASDEKDRTDGTFFRRKGENLFWREVLSLREAWMGDWTRNLTHLDGHVVQLSRKRGEVVQPGHVEVVKGEGMPIWKDENEGYGALHVEYVVVLPDQMESGMEKDFWSTWEKWRKKIGIDLHKDSGRPAAHDEL
;
A
#
# COMPACT_ATOMS: atom_id res chain seq x y z
N MET A 1 -5.49 79.26 0.65
CA MET A 1 -6.63 78.54 0.03
C MET A 1 -6.18 77.13 -0.29
N LEU A 2 -6.01 76.36 0.77
CA LEU A 2 -5.68 74.94 0.80
C LEU A 2 -6.99 74.18 1.07
N LEU A 3 -7.00 72.90 0.72
CA LEU A 3 -8.02 71.88 1.00
C LEU A 3 -9.15 71.87 -0.05
N PHE A 4 -9.27 70.75 -0.78
CA PHE A 4 -10.51 70.14 -1.34
C PHE A 4 -10.32 69.32 -2.63
N SER A 5 -9.10 69.04 -3.11
CA SER A 5 -8.94 68.30 -4.39
C SER A 5 -8.20 66.96 -4.33
N THR A 6 -7.79 66.46 -3.16
CA THR A 6 -7.10 65.16 -3.05
C THR A 6 -7.84 64.08 -2.26
N VAL A 7 -9.05 64.37 -1.77
CA VAL A 7 -9.84 63.38 -1.01
C VAL A 7 -10.89 62.65 -1.88
N ALA A 8 -11.19 63.14 -3.09
CA ALA A 8 -12.23 62.56 -3.93
C ALA A 8 -11.76 61.45 -4.91
N LEU A 9 -10.45 61.25 -5.10
CA LEU A 9 -9.93 60.24 -6.04
C LEU A 9 -9.26 59.02 -5.37
N LEU A 10 -9.21 58.98 -4.03
CA LEU A 10 -8.86 57.79 -3.23
C LEU A 10 -10.07 57.20 -2.50
N GLY A 11 -11.26 57.79 -2.67
CA GLY A 11 -12.53 57.30 -2.10
C GLY A 11 -13.30 56.33 -3.00
N LEU A 12 -12.75 55.94 -4.16
CA LEU A 12 -13.44 55.12 -5.17
C LEU A 12 -12.70 53.85 -5.59
N LEU A 13 -11.60 53.51 -4.91
CA LEU A 13 -10.84 52.25 -5.11
C LEU A 13 -10.68 51.42 -3.83
N ALA A 14 -11.47 51.73 -2.80
CA ALA A 14 -11.64 50.89 -1.62
C ALA A 14 -13.09 50.36 -1.52
N LEU A 15 -13.78 50.20 -2.66
CA LEU A 15 -14.97 49.36 -2.72
C LEU A 15 -14.50 47.91 -2.77
N ALA A 16 -14.50 47.29 -1.59
CA ALA A 16 -14.58 45.87 -1.32
C ALA A 16 -14.40 44.96 -2.55
N ALA A 17 -13.23 44.33 -2.66
CA ALA A 17 -13.15 42.99 -3.22
C ALA A 17 -13.95 42.05 -2.30
N ALA A 18 -15.28 42.17 -2.34
CA ALA A 18 -16.18 41.29 -1.64
C ALA A 18 -15.99 39.92 -2.26
N GLN A 19 -15.43 39.00 -1.47
CA GLN A 19 -15.27 37.59 -1.82
C GLN A 19 -16.65 37.03 -2.19
N ASP A 20 -16.87 36.78 -3.49
CA ASP A 20 -18.07 36.11 -3.93
C ASP A 20 -17.90 34.61 -3.69
N TYR A 21 -18.53 34.09 -2.63
CA TYR A 21 -18.47 32.68 -2.24
C TYR A 21 -18.87 31.71 -3.35
N TYR A 22 -19.78 32.10 -4.26
CA TYR A 22 -20.13 31.28 -5.42
C TYR A 22 -18.96 31.20 -6.42
N LYS A 23 -18.20 32.29 -6.60
CA LYS A 23 -17.00 32.30 -7.44
C LYS A 23 -15.84 31.55 -6.80
N ILE A 24 -15.68 31.65 -5.48
CA ILE A 24 -14.65 30.91 -4.72
C ILE A 24 -14.87 29.40 -4.88
N LEU A 25 -16.11 28.94 -4.77
CA LEU A 25 -16.45 27.53 -5.01
C LEU A 25 -16.55 27.17 -6.50
N ASN A 26 -16.51 28.17 -7.38
CA ASN A 26 -16.67 28.02 -8.83
C ASN A 26 -17.97 27.27 -9.18
N VAL A 27 -19.08 27.78 -8.65
CA VAL A 27 -20.45 27.29 -8.84
C VAL A 27 -21.38 28.43 -9.20
N ASP A 28 -22.52 28.10 -9.81
CA ASP A 28 -23.57 29.08 -10.11
C ASP A 28 -24.37 29.44 -8.83
N LYS A 29 -25.01 30.61 -8.81
CA LYS A 29 -25.89 31.02 -7.69
C LYS A 29 -27.09 30.09 -7.50
N SER A 30 -27.52 29.42 -8.57
CA SER A 30 -28.58 28.40 -8.57
C SER A 30 -28.11 27.02 -8.11
N ALA A 31 -26.83 26.84 -7.75
CA ALA A 31 -26.27 25.56 -7.34
C ALA A 31 -27.04 24.94 -6.16
N ASP A 32 -27.36 23.66 -6.31
CA ASP A 32 -27.96 22.85 -5.26
C ASP A 32 -26.89 22.43 -4.22
N GLU A 33 -27.33 21.85 -3.11
CA GLU A 33 -26.42 21.43 -2.02
C GLU A 33 -25.37 20.39 -2.50
N ARG A 34 -25.74 19.56 -3.49
CA ARG A 34 -24.88 18.54 -4.07
C ARG A 34 -23.75 19.18 -4.88
N ASP A 35 -24.06 20.21 -5.67
CA ASP A 35 -23.08 20.96 -6.44
C ASP A 35 -22.10 21.71 -5.53
N LEU A 36 -22.60 22.32 -4.46
CA LEU A 36 -21.79 22.97 -3.42
C LEU A 36 -20.82 21.96 -2.75
N LYS A 37 -21.33 20.79 -2.37
CA LYS A 37 -20.51 19.74 -1.73
C LYS A 37 -19.46 19.17 -2.68
N LYS A 38 -19.80 18.99 -3.96
CA LYS A 38 -18.88 18.52 -5.00
C LYS A 38 -17.76 19.54 -5.25
N ALA A 39 -18.11 20.82 -5.33
CA ALA A 39 -17.16 21.91 -5.49
C ALA A 39 -16.20 22.01 -4.30
N TYR A 40 -16.74 21.98 -3.07
CA TYR A 40 -15.96 22.00 -1.84
C TYR A 40 -14.97 20.83 -1.76
N ARG A 41 -15.41 19.59 -2.07
CA ARG A 41 -14.53 18.41 -2.06
C ARG A 41 -13.36 18.55 -3.05
N ARG A 42 -13.63 19.06 -4.25
CA ARG A 42 -12.62 19.24 -5.30
C ARG A 42 -11.58 20.29 -4.90
N LEU A 43 -12.02 21.43 -4.39
CA LEU A 43 -11.15 22.56 -4.03
C LEU A 43 -10.38 22.31 -2.73
N SER A 44 -11.03 21.69 -1.72
CA SER A 44 -10.36 21.33 -0.47
C SER A 44 -9.25 20.29 -0.67
N LYS A 45 -9.45 19.30 -1.55
CA LYS A 45 -8.39 18.35 -1.92
C LYS A 45 -7.24 19.02 -2.69
N LYS A 46 -7.54 20.05 -3.49
CA LYS A 46 -6.54 20.78 -4.27
C LYS A 46 -5.66 21.67 -3.38
N TYR A 47 -6.27 22.38 -2.43
CA TYR A 47 -5.59 23.33 -1.56
C TYR A 47 -5.24 22.76 -0.17
N HIS A 48 -5.27 21.43 -0.02
CA HIS A 48 -5.01 20.78 1.26
C HIS A 48 -3.57 21.05 1.73
N PRO A 49 -3.34 21.45 2.99
CA PRO A 49 -2.01 21.73 3.53
C PRO A 49 -1.04 20.54 3.47
N ASP A 50 -1.49 19.31 3.71
CA ASP A 50 -0.62 18.13 3.55
C ASP A 50 -0.08 17.94 2.12
N LYS A 51 -0.82 18.40 1.11
CA LYS A 51 -0.39 18.37 -0.29
C LYS A 51 0.38 19.62 -0.71
N ASN A 52 0.29 20.68 0.09
CA ASN A 52 0.88 21.99 -0.17
C ASN A 52 1.51 22.56 1.12
N PRO A 53 2.49 21.86 1.75
CA PRO A 53 2.94 22.16 3.11
C PRO A 53 3.65 23.52 3.24
N ASP A 54 4.25 24.02 2.15
CA ASP A 54 5.02 25.26 2.13
C ASP A 54 4.37 26.38 1.29
N ASP A 55 3.11 26.20 0.86
CA ASP A 55 2.40 27.18 0.03
C ASP A 55 1.37 27.99 0.85
N GLU A 56 1.77 29.17 1.30
CA GLU A 56 0.89 30.11 2.01
C GLU A 56 -0.34 30.54 1.19
N SER A 57 -0.26 30.50 -0.14
CA SER A 57 -1.41 30.85 -1.00
C SER A 57 -2.46 29.73 -1.02
N ALA A 58 -2.02 28.46 -1.00
CA ALA A 58 -2.91 27.32 -0.86
C ALA A 58 -3.61 27.33 0.51
N ALA A 59 -2.89 27.67 1.57
CA ALA A 59 -3.47 27.81 2.91
C ALA A 59 -4.57 28.90 2.95
N LYS A 60 -4.32 30.07 2.32
CA LYS A 60 -5.34 31.14 2.23
C LYS A 60 -6.58 30.69 1.45
N HIS A 61 -6.39 30.05 0.30
CA HIS A 61 -7.51 29.55 -0.50
C HIS A 61 -8.28 28.43 0.20
N PHE A 62 -7.63 27.59 1.00
CA PHE A 62 -8.29 26.57 1.80
C PHE A 62 -9.26 27.17 2.83
N VAL A 63 -8.84 28.26 3.49
CA VAL A 63 -9.69 29.02 4.42
C VAL A 63 -10.89 29.65 3.70
N GLU A 64 -10.65 30.31 2.56
CA GLU A 64 -11.71 30.95 1.76
C GLU A 64 -12.75 29.94 1.26
N VAL A 65 -12.29 28.78 0.77
CA VAL A 65 -13.16 27.69 0.28
C VAL A 65 -14.03 27.11 1.40
N SER A 66 -13.48 27.03 2.62
CA SER A 66 -14.21 26.53 3.78
C SER A 66 -15.28 27.53 4.25
N GLU A 67 -14.93 28.80 4.37
CA GLU A 67 -15.87 29.87 4.74
C GLU A 67 -17.02 30.02 3.73
N ALA A 68 -16.69 29.90 2.44
CA ALA A 68 -17.67 29.93 1.35
C ALA A 68 -18.66 28.76 1.44
N TYR A 69 -18.16 27.54 1.68
CA TYR A 69 -19.02 26.36 1.78
C TYR A 69 -19.91 26.41 3.02
N GLU A 70 -19.37 26.76 4.19
CA GLU A 70 -20.16 26.89 5.42
C GLU A 70 -21.34 27.86 5.26
N THR A 71 -21.08 28.99 4.62
CA THR A 71 -22.10 30.03 4.43
C THR A 71 -23.15 29.59 3.42
N LEU A 72 -22.76 28.95 2.32
CA LEU A 72 -23.68 28.57 1.24
C LEU A 72 -24.39 27.23 1.47
N ALA A 73 -23.87 26.35 2.33
CA ALA A 73 -24.50 25.07 2.67
C ALA A 73 -25.64 25.23 3.69
N ASP A 74 -25.57 26.24 4.57
CA ASP A 74 -26.64 26.54 5.51
C ASP A 74 -27.70 27.46 4.85
N ASN A 75 -28.95 27.02 4.83
CA ASN A 75 -30.02 27.75 4.16
C ASN A 75 -30.29 29.14 4.76
N GLU A 76 -30.12 29.32 6.06
CA GLU A 76 -30.32 30.62 6.74
C GLU A 76 -29.14 31.55 6.44
N LEU A 77 -27.91 31.06 6.58
CA LEU A 77 -26.71 31.84 6.28
C LEU A 77 -26.60 32.19 4.79
N ARG A 78 -26.98 31.28 3.89
CA ARG A 78 -27.04 31.53 2.44
C ARG A 78 -28.01 32.66 2.12
N GLN A 79 -29.20 32.67 2.74
CA GLN A 79 -30.18 33.75 2.54
C GLN A 79 -29.69 35.10 3.09
N ILE A 80 -28.93 35.08 4.18
CA ILE A 80 -28.33 36.30 4.75
C ILE A 80 -27.20 36.79 3.83
N TYR A 81 -26.34 35.89 3.37
CA TYR A 81 -25.27 36.19 2.42
C TYR A 81 -25.80 36.73 1.09
N ASP A 82 -26.84 36.11 0.53
CA ASP A 82 -27.44 36.54 -0.74
C ASP A 82 -28.07 37.94 -0.65
N ARG A 83 -28.52 38.35 0.55
CA ARG A 83 -29.14 39.68 0.78
C ARG A 83 -28.16 40.76 1.24
N HIS A 84 -27.16 40.39 2.02
CA HIS A 84 -26.31 41.33 2.77
C HIS A 84 -24.80 41.06 2.62
N GLY A 85 -24.41 40.10 1.78
CA GLY A 85 -23.02 39.71 1.56
C GLY A 85 -22.35 39.10 2.78
N ALA A 86 -21.03 38.90 2.68
CA ALA A 86 -20.22 38.32 3.76
C ALA A 86 -20.27 39.15 5.06
N GLU A 87 -20.41 40.48 4.97
CA GLU A 87 -20.56 41.37 6.14
C GLU A 87 -21.86 41.11 6.91
N GLY A 88 -22.96 40.85 6.21
CA GLY A 88 -24.23 40.48 6.83
C GLY A 88 -24.17 39.16 7.60
N VAL A 89 -23.42 38.20 7.07
CA VAL A 89 -23.17 36.91 7.75
C VAL A 89 -22.32 37.11 9.00
N LYS A 90 -21.27 37.95 8.94
CA LYS A 90 -20.44 38.28 10.12
C LYS A 90 -21.26 38.95 11.21
N GLN A 91 -22.06 39.96 10.87
CA GLN A 91 -22.92 40.66 11.83
C GLN A 91 -23.99 39.74 12.45
N HIS A 92 -24.52 38.79 11.67
CA HIS A 92 -25.46 37.77 12.17
C HIS A 92 -24.79 36.82 13.18
N LYS A 93 -23.56 36.38 12.90
CA LYS A 93 -22.76 35.54 13.80
C LYS A 93 -22.39 36.28 15.11
N GLU A 94 -22.11 37.59 15.05
CA GLU A 94 -21.75 38.41 16.23
C GLU A 94 -22.92 38.72 17.16
N ARG A 95 -24.16 38.75 16.66
CA ARG A 95 -25.37 39.07 17.45
C ARG A 95 -26.02 37.86 18.14
N GLY A 96 -25.33 36.72 18.19
CA GLY A 96 -25.82 35.51 18.86
C GLY A 96 -26.92 34.76 18.09
N GLY A 97 -27.03 34.99 16.78
CA GLY A 97 -27.85 34.15 15.91
C GLY A 97 -27.43 32.69 16.03
N ARG A 98 -28.39 31.76 16.04
CA ARG A 98 -28.18 30.33 16.30
C ARG A 98 -27.55 29.60 15.10
N GLY A 99 -26.51 30.17 14.51
CA GLY A 99 -25.57 29.50 13.62
C GLY A 99 -24.34 29.10 14.43
N GLY A 100 -24.29 27.84 14.88
CA GLY A 100 -23.22 27.34 15.75
C GLY A 100 -21.85 27.46 15.09
N GLY A 101 -20.98 28.33 15.63
CA GLY A 101 -19.61 28.44 15.16
C GLY A 101 -18.91 29.72 15.62
N GLY A 102 -18.80 29.93 16.94
CA GLY A 102 -17.82 30.87 17.46
C GLY A 102 -16.42 30.34 17.17
N GLY A 103 -15.64 31.08 16.37
CA GLY A 103 -14.19 30.92 16.24
C GLY A 103 -13.68 29.48 16.05
N ARG A 104 -14.32 28.68 15.19
CA ARG A 104 -13.75 27.39 14.81
C ARG A 104 -12.60 27.62 13.84
N ASN A 105 -11.45 27.02 14.14
CA ASN A 105 -10.34 26.97 13.20
C ASN A 105 -10.86 26.32 11.91
N PRO A 106 -10.57 26.81 10.69
CA PRO A 106 -11.00 26.16 9.45
C PRO A 106 -10.61 24.67 9.38
N PHE A 107 -9.52 24.31 10.07
CA PHE A 107 -9.07 22.94 10.31
C PHE A 107 -9.98 22.13 11.24
N ASP A 108 -10.65 22.74 12.22
CA ASP A 108 -11.61 22.07 13.09
C ASP A 108 -12.92 21.74 12.38
N ILE A 109 -13.28 22.50 11.34
CA ILE A 109 -14.44 22.19 10.48
C ILE A 109 -14.08 21.11 9.47
N PHE A 110 -12.86 21.12 8.93
CA PHE A 110 -12.34 19.97 8.20
C PHE A 110 -12.27 18.74 9.10
N ASN A 111 -11.78 18.82 10.34
CA ASN A 111 -11.82 17.70 11.30
C ASN A 111 -13.26 17.30 11.66
N GLN A 112 -14.17 18.22 11.88
CA GLN A 112 -15.58 17.85 12.10
C GLN A 112 -16.22 17.16 10.87
N PHE A 113 -15.72 17.42 9.66
CA PHE A 113 -16.22 16.85 8.40
C PHE A 113 -15.40 15.65 7.86
N PHE A 114 -14.14 15.50 8.27
CA PHE A 114 -13.12 14.54 7.76
C PHE A 114 -12.23 13.91 8.85
N GLY A 115 -12.15 14.45 10.07
CA GLY A 115 -11.30 14.01 11.19
C GLY A 115 -12.03 14.08 12.55
N GLY A 116 -12.92 13.11 12.78
CA GLY A 116 -13.97 13.17 13.80
C GLY A 116 -13.61 13.71 15.19
N GLY A 117 -14.55 14.46 15.77
CA GLY A 117 -14.53 14.83 17.19
C GLY A 117 -15.59 15.84 17.58
N GLY A 118 -16.80 15.39 17.96
CA GLY A 118 -17.79 16.28 18.58
C GLY A 118 -19.22 15.73 18.66
N HIS A 119 -19.47 14.86 19.66
CA HIS A 119 -20.77 14.40 20.16
C HIS A 119 -21.61 13.45 19.28
N PHE A 120 -21.85 12.26 19.85
CA PHE A 120 -22.56 11.09 19.33
C PHE A 120 -21.74 10.18 18.41
N GLY A 121 -21.36 9.03 18.97
CA GLY A 121 -20.61 7.99 18.29
C GLY A 121 -21.41 7.40 17.13
N HIS A 122 -21.09 7.87 15.93
CA HIS A 122 -21.14 7.11 14.69
C HIS A 122 -19.96 7.60 13.84
N GLY A 123 -18.72 7.33 14.28
CA GLY A 123 -17.60 7.36 13.36
C GLY A 123 -18.00 6.50 12.16
N ARG A 124 -17.76 6.99 10.94
CA ARG A 124 -17.93 6.16 9.75
C ARG A 124 -17.14 4.90 10.04
N ARG A 125 -17.86 3.80 10.21
CA ARG A 125 -17.24 2.52 10.52
C ARG A 125 -16.33 2.27 9.33
N GLN A 126 -15.04 2.09 9.57
CA GLN A 126 -14.11 1.69 8.52
C GLN A 126 -14.16 0.16 8.45
N GLY A 127 -14.18 -0.35 7.23
CA GLY A 127 -14.09 -1.75 6.93
C GLY A 127 -12.72 -2.31 7.26
N PRO A 128 -12.59 -3.64 7.33
CA PRO A 128 -11.29 -4.28 7.50
C PRO A 128 -10.39 -4.01 6.29
N ASP A 129 -9.09 -3.93 6.53
CA ASP A 129 -8.09 -3.90 5.46
C ASP A 129 -8.00 -5.27 4.78
N MET A 130 -7.71 -5.25 3.48
CA MET A 130 -7.48 -6.44 2.66
C MET A 130 -5.99 -6.58 2.40
N GLU A 131 -5.40 -7.77 2.63
CA GLU A 131 -3.98 -8.01 2.36
C GLU A 131 -3.82 -9.03 1.24
N VAL A 132 -3.04 -8.67 0.21
CA VAL A 132 -2.74 -9.52 -0.95
C VAL A 132 -1.24 -9.67 -1.08
N ARG A 133 -0.77 -10.87 -1.44
CA ARG A 133 0.65 -11.14 -1.71
C ARG A 133 0.87 -11.27 -3.21
N ILE A 134 1.83 -10.52 -3.73
CA ILE A 134 2.23 -10.58 -5.13
C ILE A 134 3.66 -11.08 -5.19
N ASN A 135 3.89 -12.09 -6.00
CA ASN A 135 5.22 -12.63 -6.25
C ASN A 135 5.78 -11.95 -7.50
N VAL A 136 6.94 -11.32 -7.33
CA VAL A 136 7.65 -10.56 -8.38
C VAL A 136 9.03 -11.19 -8.58
N ALA A 137 9.55 -11.21 -9.80
CA ALA A 137 10.85 -11.80 -10.07
C ALA A 137 11.97 -10.99 -9.42
N LEU A 138 13.04 -11.67 -8.99
CA LEU A 138 14.19 -11.00 -8.37
C LEU A 138 14.83 -9.94 -9.28
N LYS A 139 14.78 -10.17 -10.59
CA LYS A 139 15.21 -9.22 -11.62
C LYS A 139 14.50 -7.87 -11.51
N ASP A 140 13.19 -7.88 -11.30
CA ASP A 140 12.38 -6.66 -11.23
C ASP A 140 12.73 -5.84 -9.97
N PHE A 141 13.08 -6.50 -8.86
CA PHE A 141 13.65 -5.82 -7.69
C PHE A 141 15.03 -5.19 -7.96
N TYR A 142 15.77 -5.70 -8.94
CA TYR A 142 17.11 -5.20 -9.29
C TYR A 142 17.04 -4.04 -10.29
N THR A 143 16.20 -4.14 -11.32
CA THR A 143 16.09 -3.10 -12.36
C THR A 143 15.04 -2.03 -12.04
N GLY A 144 14.07 -2.36 -11.18
CA GLY A 144 12.80 -1.66 -11.09
C GLY A 144 11.86 -2.09 -12.22
N ALA A 145 10.56 -2.16 -11.93
CA ALA A 145 9.53 -2.52 -12.90
C ALA A 145 8.15 -2.01 -12.48
N GLU A 146 7.26 -1.88 -13.45
CA GLU A 146 5.83 -1.66 -13.23
C GLU A 146 5.08 -2.95 -13.56
N HIS A 147 4.19 -3.36 -12.65
CA HIS A 147 3.37 -4.56 -12.80
C HIS A 147 1.89 -4.19 -12.67
N GLU A 148 1.08 -4.65 -13.61
CA GLU A 148 -0.37 -4.66 -13.42
C GLU A 148 -0.78 -5.98 -12.76
N PHE A 149 -1.57 -5.91 -11.70
CA PHE A 149 -2.14 -7.08 -11.06
C PHE A 149 -3.62 -6.90 -10.81
N LYS A 150 -4.32 -8.02 -10.63
CA LYS A 150 -5.76 -8.02 -10.47
C LYS A 150 -6.16 -8.58 -9.11
N VAL A 151 -7.15 -7.95 -8.49
CA VAL A 151 -7.69 -8.34 -7.19
C VAL A 151 -9.18 -8.55 -7.30
N GLU A 152 -9.65 -9.70 -6.82
CA GLU A 152 -11.07 -9.97 -6.67
C GLU A 152 -11.55 -9.46 -5.30
N LYS A 153 -12.32 -8.37 -5.30
CA LYS A 153 -12.89 -7.75 -4.10
C LYS A 153 -14.40 -7.57 -4.20
N GLN A 154 -15.02 -7.25 -3.07
CA GLN A 154 -16.41 -6.84 -3.04
C GLN A 154 -16.53 -5.36 -3.40
N VAL A 155 -17.37 -5.05 -4.37
CA VAL A 155 -17.69 -3.68 -4.77
C VAL A 155 -19.18 -3.44 -4.60
N ILE A 156 -19.56 -2.19 -4.34
CA ILE A 156 -20.94 -1.75 -4.32
C ILE A 156 -21.57 -2.08 -5.67
N CYS A 157 -22.74 -2.73 -5.64
CA CYS A 157 -23.36 -3.20 -6.87
C CYS A 157 -23.66 -2.01 -7.80
N PRO A 158 -23.07 -1.95 -9.00
CA PRO A 158 -23.14 -0.77 -9.86
C PRO A 158 -24.56 -0.56 -10.42
N LYS A 159 -25.38 -1.60 -10.48
CA LYS A 159 -26.76 -1.49 -10.99
C LYS A 159 -27.75 -0.89 -10.00
N CYS A 160 -27.51 -1.07 -8.71
CA CYS A 160 -28.43 -0.61 -7.66
C CYS A 160 -27.78 0.40 -6.71
N GLU A 161 -26.50 0.73 -6.93
CA GLU A 161 -25.70 1.67 -6.15
C GLU A 161 -25.79 1.41 -4.64
N GLY A 162 -25.75 0.13 -4.26
CA GLY A 162 -25.81 -0.29 -2.86
C GLY A 162 -27.21 -0.26 -2.22
N SER A 163 -28.27 0.04 -2.98
CA SER A 163 -29.65 -0.03 -2.48
C SER A 163 -30.13 -1.47 -2.27
N GLY A 164 -29.67 -2.40 -3.11
CA GLY A 164 -30.13 -3.78 -3.14
C GLY A 164 -31.49 -3.96 -3.83
N SER A 165 -32.13 -2.87 -4.26
CA SER A 165 -33.40 -2.89 -4.99
C SER A 165 -33.19 -2.61 -6.47
N GLU A 166 -34.02 -3.16 -7.34
CA GLU A 166 -34.01 -2.90 -8.79
C GLU A 166 -34.48 -1.48 -9.13
N ASP A 167 -35.41 -0.95 -8.34
CA ASP A 167 -35.99 0.39 -8.46
C ASP A 167 -35.33 1.43 -7.53
N GLY A 168 -34.31 1.03 -6.76
CA GLY A 168 -33.66 1.87 -5.75
C GLY A 168 -34.49 2.17 -4.50
N HIS A 169 -35.77 1.75 -4.47
CA HIS A 169 -36.69 2.05 -3.38
C HIS A 169 -36.56 1.04 -2.24
N ARG A 170 -36.62 1.54 -1.01
CA ARG A 170 -36.59 0.72 0.21
C ARG A 170 -37.79 1.06 1.06
N ASP A 171 -38.54 0.04 1.45
CA ASP A 171 -39.69 0.23 2.32
C ASP A 171 -39.29 0.05 3.78
N THR A 172 -39.85 0.87 4.67
CA THR A 172 -39.72 0.66 6.10
C THR A 172 -40.35 -0.69 6.48
N CYS A 173 -39.61 -1.52 7.21
CA CYS A 173 -40.10 -2.81 7.65
C CYS A 173 -41.28 -2.64 8.60
N GLN A 174 -42.46 -3.10 8.19
CA GLN A 174 -43.70 -2.95 8.96
C GLN A 174 -43.67 -3.73 10.29
N LYS A 175 -42.92 -4.83 10.37
CA LYS A 175 -42.85 -5.69 11.56
C LYS A 175 -42.07 -5.07 12.72
N CYS A 176 -41.06 -4.27 12.42
CA CYS A 176 -40.25 -3.56 13.42
C CYS A 176 -40.38 -2.04 13.32
N SER A 177 -41.25 -1.53 12.46
CA SER A 177 -41.43 -0.09 12.18
C SER A 177 -40.10 0.66 11.93
N GLY A 178 -39.13 0.02 11.28
CA GLY A 178 -37.81 0.60 11.03
C GLY A 178 -36.77 0.37 12.13
N HIS A 179 -37.15 -0.15 13.30
CA HIS A 179 -36.25 -0.31 14.44
C HIS A 179 -35.28 -1.49 14.33
N GLY A 180 -35.46 -2.40 13.36
CA GLY A 180 -34.60 -3.57 13.17
C GLY A 180 -34.73 -4.65 14.26
N MET A 181 -35.37 -4.37 15.39
CA MET A 181 -35.57 -5.30 16.50
C MET A 181 -37.06 -5.39 16.86
N VAL A 182 -37.48 -6.55 17.36
CA VAL A 182 -38.82 -6.82 17.87
C VAL A 182 -38.74 -7.31 19.30
N ILE A 183 -39.63 -6.84 20.17
CA ILE A 183 -39.68 -7.25 21.58
C ILE A 183 -40.56 -8.49 21.67
N GLN A 184 -39.97 -9.64 22.02
CA GLN A 184 -40.73 -10.86 22.32
C GLN A 184 -40.85 -11.03 23.83
N LYS A 185 -42.09 -11.19 24.31
CA LYS A 185 -42.38 -11.53 25.71
C LYS A 185 -42.32 -13.05 25.86
N GLN A 186 -41.32 -13.57 26.56
CA GLN A 186 -41.21 -14.98 26.90
C GLN A 186 -41.56 -15.19 28.37
N MET A 187 -42.47 -16.14 28.64
CA MET A 187 -42.84 -16.53 30.01
C MET A 187 -41.83 -17.56 30.51
N LEU A 188 -41.03 -17.20 31.51
CA LEU A 188 -40.03 -18.10 32.10
C LEU A 188 -40.60 -18.90 33.27
N ALA A 189 -41.63 -18.38 33.93
CA ALA A 189 -42.38 -19.03 35.00
C ALA A 189 -43.80 -18.44 35.10
N PRO A 190 -44.75 -19.11 35.77
CA PRO A 190 -46.07 -18.54 36.03
C PRO A 190 -45.95 -17.16 36.69
N GLY A 191 -46.44 -16.11 36.02
CA GLY A 191 -46.38 -14.73 36.50
C GLY A 191 -45.08 -13.97 36.24
N ILE A 192 -44.05 -14.60 35.65
CA ILE A 192 -42.78 -13.94 35.30
C ILE A 192 -42.62 -13.92 33.78
N PHE A 193 -42.85 -12.73 33.19
CA PHE A 193 -42.62 -12.45 31.78
C PHE A 193 -41.35 -11.63 31.63
N GLN A 194 -40.38 -12.12 30.85
CA GLN A 194 -39.21 -11.35 30.46
C GLN A 194 -39.41 -10.81 29.04
N GLN A 195 -39.13 -9.53 28.85
CA GLN A 195 -39.08 -8.90 27.52
C GLN A 195 -37.68 -9.08 26.97
N MET A 196 -37.54 -9.87 25.90
CA MET A 196 -36.28 -10.06 25.19
C MET A 196 -36.33 -9.31 23.86
N GLN A 197 -35.31 -8.49 23.59
CA GLN A 197 -35.15 -7.87 22.27
C GLN A 197 -34.53 -8.90 21.34
N MET A 198 -35.20 -9.19 20.23
CA MET A 198 -34.68 -10.06 19.18
C MET A 198 -34.55 -9.29 17.88
N GLN A 199 -33.61 -9.69 17.03
CA GLN A 199 -33.50 -9.18 15.68
C GLN A 199 -34.81 -9.46 14.92
N CYS A 200 -35.34 -8.45 14.23
CA CYS A 200 -36.52 -8.62 13.39
C CYS A 200 -36.19 -9.61 12.28
N ASP A 201 -36.89 -10.74 12.25
CA ASP A 201 -36.82 -11.79 11.24
C ASP A 201 -37.22 -11.30 9.83
N ALA A 202 -38.17 -10.37 9.74
CA ALA A 202 -38.66 -9.87 8.46
C ALA A 202 -37.65 -8.98 7.70
N CYS A 203 -36.80 -8.22 8.40
CA CYS A 203 -35.77 -7.38 7.78
C CYS A 203 -34.33 -7.82 8.13
N GLY A 204 -34.17 -8.90 8.89
CA GLY A 204 -32.86 -9.37 9.36
C GLY A 204 -32.10 -8.28 10.10
N GLY A 205 -32.77 -7.47 10.92
CA GLY A 205 -32.13 -6.38 11.67
C GLY A 205 -31.97 -5.04 10.95
N LYS A 206 -32.24 -4.98 9.64
CA LYS A 206 -31.90 -3.81 8.82
C LYS A 206 -32.90 -2.65 8.90
N GLY A 207 -34.07 -2.87 9.50
CA GLY A 207 -35.15 -1.86 9.57
C GLY A 207 -35.87 -1.60 8.23
N GLU A 208 -35.29 -2.00 7.11
CA GLU A 208 -35.81 -1.82 5.75
C GLU A 208 -36.09 -3.18 5.07
N THR A 209 -37.06 -3.19 4.18
CA THR A 209 -37.42 -4.33 3.32
C THR A 209 -37.38 -3.93 1.86
N ILE A 210 -36.94 -4.86 1.01
CA ILE A 210 -36.80 -4.67 -0.44
C ILE A 210 -37.87 -5.51 -1.14
N ARG A 211 -38.81 -4.88 -1.86
CA ARG A 211 -39.84 -5.60 -2.64
C ARG A 211 -39.26 -6.17 -3.93
N HIS A 212 -38.56 -5.34 -4.69
CA HIS A 212 -37.98 -5.70 -5.99
C HIS A 212 -36.48 -5.89 -5.85
N LYS A 213 -36.03 -7.09 -5.45
CA LYS A 213 -34.60 -7.36 -5.28
C LYS A 213 -33.84 -7.12 -6.58
N CYS A 214 -32.70 -6.42 -6.49
CA CYS A 214 -31.81 -6.22 -7.62
C CYS A 214 -31.39 -7.57 -8.23
N LYS A 215 -31.56 -7.74 -9.54
CA LYS A 215 -31.22 -8.98 -10.26
C LYS A 215 -29.73 -9.34 -10.23
N THR A 216 -28.85 -8.35 -10.07
CA THR A 216 -27.40 -8.55 -10.13
C THR A 216 -26.78 -8.91 -8.78
N CYS A 217 -27.20 -8.26 -7.68
CA CYS A 217 -26.71 -8.63 -6.34
C CYS A 217 -27.70 -9.50 -5.53
N GLY A 218 -28.89 -9.79 -6.05
CA GLY A 218 -29.92 -10.56 -5.33
C GLY A 218 -30.43 -9.89 -4.05
N GLY A 219 -30.23 -8.57 -3.90
CA GLY A 219 -30.52 -7.84 -2.66
C GLY A 219 -29.36 -7.79 -1.66
N ALA A 220 -28.19 -8.34 -1.99
CA ALA A 220 -26.98 -8.28 -1.16
C ALA A 220 -26.29 -6.91 -1.16
N LYS A 221 -26.66 -6.01 -2.09
CA LYS A 221 -26.11 -4.64 -2.27
C LYS A 221 -24.67 -4.57 -2.80
N VAL A 222 -23.89 -5.63 -2.69
CA VAL A 222 -22.51 -5.75 -3.19
C VAL A 222 -22.38 -6.92 -4.18
N VAL A 223 -21.33 -6.90 -5.00
CA VAL A 223 -20.96 -7.99 -5.93
C VAL A 223 -19.45 -8.21 -5.92
N ARG A 224 -18.99 -9.42 -6.23
CA ARG A 224 -17.56 -9.71 -6.45
C ARG A 224 -17.16 -9.20 -7.83
N SER A 225 -16.08 -8.43 -7.90
CA SER A 225 -15.52 -7.90 -9.14
C SER A 225 -13.99 -7.97 -9.12
N GLU A 226 -13.40 -8.15 -10.30
CA GLU A 226 -11.96 -8.15 -10.51
C GLU A 226 -11.54 -6.73 -10.93
N GLU A 227 -10.72 -6.07 -10.11
CA GLU A 227 -10.15 -4.75 -10.41
C GLU A 227 -8.64 -4.83 -10.63
N SER A 228 -8.16 -4.08 -11.62
CA SER A 228 -6.74 -3.96 -11.94
C SER A 228 -6.10 -2.81 -11.16
N TYR A 229 -4.88 -3.05 -10.67
CA TYR A 229 -4.06 -2.07 -9.97
C TYR A 229 -2.63 -2.08 -10.51
N ASP A 230 -2.03 -0.89 -10.56
CA ASP A 230 -0.64 -0.71 -10.95
C ASP A 230 0.26 -0.76 -9.72
N LEU A 231 1.24 -1.67 -9.72
CA LEU A 231 2.27 -1.82 -8.72
C LEU A 231 3.62 -1.36 -9.28
N THR A 232 4.19 -0.32 -8.70
CA THR A 232 5.55 0.11 -8.99
C THR A 232 6.52 -0.55 -8.01
N VAL A 233 7.43 -1.36 -8.53
CA VAL A 233 8.52 -1.98 -7.77
C VAL A 233 9.77 -1.13 -7.96
N GLU A 234 10.19 -0.46 -6.90
CA GLU A 234 11.38 0.38 -6.92
C GLU A 234 12.66 -0.46 -6.90
N LYS A 235 13.70 0.07 -7.55
CA LYS A 235 15.04 -0.51 -7.55
C LYS A 235 15.56 -0.71 -6.11
N GLY A 236 15.99 -1.93 -5.81
CA GLY A 236 16.52 -2.31 -4.49
C GLY A 236 15.46 -2.59 -3.43
N MET A 237 14.17 -2.38 -3.71
CA MET A 237 13.09 -2.48 -2.72
C MET A 237 13.18 -3.79 -1.89
N PRO A 238 13.05 -3.74 -0.55
CA PRO A 238 13.20 -4.91 0.29
C PRO A 238 12.10 -5.95 0.06
N ARG A 239 12.45 -7.22 0.28
CA ARG A 239 11.47 -8.32 0.28
C ARG A 239 10.42 -8.08 1.36
N GLY A 240 9.15 -8.28 1.02
CA GLY A 240 8.03 -8.06 1.94
C GLY A 240 7.64 -6.59 2.06
N GLY A 241 8.14 -5.72 1.18
CA GLY A 241 7.69 -4.33 1.06
C GLY A 241 6.16 -4.26 0.93
N ARG A 242 5.56 -3.25 1.56
CA ARG A 242 4.11 -3.07 1.59
C ARG A 242 3.74 -1.79 0.85
N VAL A 243 2.86 -1.91 -0.13
CA VAL A 243 2.24 -0.79 -0.84
C VAL A 243 0.78 -0.74 -0.42
N GLN A 244 0.29 0.44 -0.06
CA GLN A 244 -1.05 0.63 0.46
C GLN A 244 -1.88 1.48 -0.50
N TYR A 245 -3.05 0.96 -0.87
CA TYR A 245 -4.07 1.68 -1.63
C TYR A 245 -5.24 1.98 -0.70
N GLU A 246 -5.41 3.25 -0.34
CA GLU A 246 -6.41 3.69 0.65
C GLU A 246 -7.84 3.55 0.10
N ASN A 247 -8.75 3.00 0.91
CA ASN A 247 -10.16 2.78 0.56
C ASN A 247 -10.39 1.80 -0.62
N GLU A 248 -9.39 0.98 -0.95
CA GLU A 248 -9.45 0.00 -2.04
C GLU A 248 -9.71 -1.44 -1.53
N GLY A 249 -10.03 -1.62 -0.25
CA GLY A 249 -10.45 -2.91 0.32
C GLY A 249 -11.88 -3.30 -0.04
N ASP A 250 -12.42 -4.33 0.63
CA ASP A 250 -13.81 -4.78 0.40
C ASP A 250 -14.82 -3.66 0.75
N GLU A 251 -15.63 -3.27 -0.24
CA GLU A 251 -16.66 -2.25 -0.07
C GLU A 251 -17.92 -2.80 0.61
N SER A 252 -18.59 -1.95 1.37
CA SER A 252 -19.88 -2.25 2.00
C SER A 252 -20.78 -1.01 2.00
N PRO A 253 -22.10 -1.18 1.93
CA PRO A 253 -23.04 -0.07 2.15
C PRO A 253 -23.04 0.45 3.59
N ASP A 254 -22.57 -0.38 4.55
CA ASP A 254 -22.68 -0.11 5.98
C ASP A 254 -21.41 0.54 6.57
N TRP A 255 -20.29 0.51 5.85
CA TRP A 255 -18.99 1.04 6.26
C TRP A 255 -18.14 1.47 5.07
N GLU A 256 -17.23 2.42 5.27
CA GLU A 256 -16.25 2.81 4.24
C GLU A 256 -15.22 1.69 4.05
N ALA A 257 -14.74 1.48 2.83
CA ALA A 257 -13.76 0.42 2.56
C ALA A 257 -12.46 0.64 3.35
N GLY A 258 -11.86 -0.45 3.82
CA GLY A 258 -10.50 -0.45 4.35
C GLY A 258 -9.46 -0.23 3.24
N SER A 259 -8.18 -0.34 3.57
CA SER A 259 -7.11 -0.26 2.58
C SER A 259 -6.82 -1.61 1.94
N LEU A 260 -6.39 -1.61 0.69
CA LEU A 260 -5.73 -2.76 0.06
C LEU A 260 -4.22 -2.66 0.34
N ILE A 261 -3.70 -3.61 1.10
CA ILE A 261 -2.29 -3.72 1.45
C ILE A 261 -1.67 -4.82 0.56
N VAL A 262 -0.80 -4.39 -0.33
CA VAL A 262 -0.08 -5.27 -1.25
C VAL A 262 1.29 -5.56 -0.68
N GLN A 263 1.53 -6.82 -0.31
CA GLN A 263 2.81 -7.30 0.14
C GLN A 263 3.58 -7.92 -1.03
N ILE A 264 4.71 -7.31 -1.38
CA ILE A 264 5.53 -7.72 -2.52
C ILE A 264 6.55 -8.75 -2.04
N MET A 265 6.52 -9.93 -2.64
CA MET A 265 7.36 -11.07 -2.28
C MET A 265 8.23 -11.47 -3.45
N ASP A 266 9.42 -11.99 -3.12
CA ASP A 266 10.32 -12.57 -4.11
C ASP A 266 9.72 -13.88 -4.63
N GLN A 267 9.56 -13.97 -5.95
CA GLN A 267 9.05 -15.15 -6.61
C GLN A 267 10.05 -16.30 -6.46
N GLU A 268 9.55 -17.47 -6.07
CA GLU A 268 10.41 -18.65 -6.09
C GLU A 268 10.91 -18.93 -7.51
N PRO A 269 12.23 -19.11 -7.69
CA PRO A 269 12.77 -19.34 -9.00
C PRO A 269 12.23 -20.64 -9.56
N LYS A 270 11.60 -20.52 -10.72
CA LYS A 270 11.22 -21.68 -11.53
C LYS A 270 12.37 -21.90 -12.50
N LEU A 271 12.82 -23.14 -12.68
CA LEU A 271 13.70 -23.44 -13.81
C LEU A 271 12.89 -23.21 -15.09
N ALA A 272 12.82 -21.97 -15.56
CA ALA A 272 12.20 -21.65 -16.83
C ALA A 272 13.06 -22.31 -17.91
N SER A 273 12.48 -23.26 -18.63
CA SER A 273 13.09 -23.89 -19.80
C SER A 273 13.23 -22.92 -20.98
N ASP A 274 12.54 -21.78 -20.93
CA ASP A 274 12.21 -20.97 -22.10
C ASP A 274 12.90 -19.59 -22.12
N GLU A 275 13.59 -19.18 -21.04
CA GLU A 275 14.34 -17.91 -21.04
C GLU A 275 15.82 -18.16 -21.40
N LYS A 276 16.20 -17.73 -22.60
CA LYS A 276 17.52 -17.98 -23.21
C LYS A 276 18.69 -17.48 -22.35
N ASP A 277 18.48 -16.41 -21.60
CA ASP A 277 19.51 -15.73 -20.82
C ASP A 277 19.48 -16.09 -19.32
N ARG A 278 18.46 -16.83 -18.86
CA ARG A 278 18.29 -17.31 -17.47
C ARG A 278 18.51 -16.22 -16.40
N THR A 279 17.98 -15.02 -16.67
CA THR A 279 18.15 -13.82 -15.82
C THR A 279 17.05 -13.63 -14.79
N ASP A 280 16.05 -14.52 -14.78
CA ASP A 280 14.92 -14.54 -13.84
C ASP A 280 15.28 -14.67 -12.35
N GLY A 281 16.57 -14.82 -12.03
CA GLY A 281 17.06 -14.99 -10.66
C GLY A 281 17.18 -16.45 -10.23
N THR A 282 17.04 -17.42 -11.15
CA THR A 282 17.05 -18.86 -10.81
C THR A 282 18.22 -19.30 -9.95
N PHE A 283 19.39 -18.74 -10.21
CA PHE A 283 20.64 -19.10 -9.56
C PHE A 283 21.04 -18.14 -8.44
N PHE A 284 20.34 -17.02 -8.30
CA PHE A 284 20.60 -16.02 -7.28
C PHE A 284 19.72 -16.23 -6.06
N ARG A 285 20.30 -16.09 -4.87
CA ARG A 285 19.55 -15.98 -3.62
C ARG A 285 19.82 -14.61 -3.01
N ARG A 286 18.77 -13.84 -2.78
CA ARG A 286 18.87 -12.53 -2.14
C ARG A 286 18.81 -12.66 -0.62
N LYS A 287 19.74 -11.98 0.08
CA LYS A 287 19.65 -11.73 1.52
C LYS A 287 20.02 -10.28 1.80
N GLY A 288 18.99 -9.46 2.02
CA GLY A 288 19.16 -8.01 2.14
C GLY A 288 19.64 -7.41 0.83
N GLU A 289 20.76 -6.70 0.89
CA GLU A 289 21.45 -6.09 -0.25
C GLU A 289 22.42 -7.06 -0.95
N ASN A 290 22.69 -8.23 -0.36
CA ASN A 290 23.66 -9.16 -0.91
C ASN A 290 22.99 -10.26 -1.74
N LEU A 291 23.67 -10.66 -2.80
CA LEU A 291 23.32 -11.78 -3.66
C LEU A 291 24.23 -12.96 -3.38
N PHE A 292 23.68 -14.17 -3.50
CA PHE A 292 24.40 -15.41 -3.28
C PHE A 292 24.25 -16.30 -4.51
N TRP A 293 25.38 -16.82 -5.00
CA TRP A 293 25.49 -17.72 -6.14
C TRP A 293 26.26 -18.97 -5.72
N ARG A 294 25.85 -20.13 -6.23
CA ARG A 294 26.59 -21.39 -6.03
C ARG A 294 27.21 -21.81 -7.34
N GLU A 295 28.54 -21.73 -7.42
CA GLU A 295 29.29 -22.15 -8.59
C GLU A 295 29.83 -23.57 -8.38
N VAL A 296 29.56 -24.43 -9.36
CA VAL A 296 30.00 -25.84 -9.29
C VAL A 296 31.31 -25.98 -10.04
N LEU A 297 32.32 -26.49 -9.34
CA LEU A 297 33.64 -26.79 -9.90
C LEU A 297 33.89 -28.29 -9.88
N SER A 298 34.51 -28.79 -10.95
CA SER A 298 35.14 -30.11 -10.92
C SER A 298 36.38 -30.11 -10.03
N LEU A 299 36.81 -31.29 -9.56
CA LEU A 299 38.08 -31.45 -8.83
C LEU A 299 39.28 -30.82 -9.59
N ARG A 300 39.31 -30.96 -10.93
CA ARG A 300 40.37 -30.38 -11.77
C ARG A 300 40.36 -28.86 -11.72
N GLU A 301 39.20 -28.23 -11.85
CA GLU A 301 39.06 -26.76 -11.83
C GLU A 301 39.35 -26.20 -10.43
N ALA A 302 38.83 -26.84 -9.39
CA ALA A 302 39.07 -26.42 -8.01
C ALA A 302 40.55 -26.55 -7.61
N TRP A 303 41.23 -27.62 -8.04
CA TRP A 303 42.61 -27.85 -7.63
C TRP A 303 43.64 -27.18 -8.53
N MET A 304 43.45 -27.23 -9.86
CA MET A 304 44.46 -26.72 -10.81
C MET A 304 44.22 -25.27 -11.23
N GLY A 305 43.03 -24.72 -10.97
CA GLY A 305 42.59 -23.46 -11.55
C GLY A 305 42.45 -23.56 -13.07
N ASP A 306 42.88 -22.52 -13.77
CA ASP A 306 42.86 -22.40 -15.23
C ASP A 306 41.44 -22.54 -15.80
N TRP A 307 40.53 -21.73 -15.26
CA TRP A 307 39.14 -21.68 -15.68
C TRP A 307 38.62 -20.26 -15.62
N THR A 308 37.64 -19.99 -16.47
CA THR A 308 36.90 -18.73 -16.53
C THR A 308 35.42 -19.03 -16.68
N ARG A 309 34.59 -18.35 -15.89
CA ARG A 309 33.13 -18.42 -15.94
C ARG A 309 32.58 -17.01 -16.13
N ASN A 310 31.57 -16.92 -16.98
CA ASN A 310 30.85 -15.68 -17.24
C ASN A 310 29.46 -15.86 -16.66
N LEU A 311 29.17 -15.17 -15.56
CA LEU A 311 27.86 -15.16 -14.95
C LEU A 311 27.05 -14.00 -15.52
N THR A 312 25.88 -14.27 -16.07
CA THR A 312 24.95 -13.22 -16.47
C THR A 312 24.21 -12.72 -15.22
N HIS A 313 24.34 -11.43 -14.92
CA HIS A 313 23.65 -10.77 -13.81
C HIS A 313 22.19 -10.48 -14.16
N LEU A 314 21.41 -9.98 -13.20
CA LEU A 314 19.98 -9.70 -13.29
C LEU A 314 19.63 -8.61 -14.32
N ASP A 315 20.51 -7.65 -14.56
CA ASP A 315 20.40 -6.64 -15.62
C ASP A 315 21.00 -7.09 -16.98
N GLY A 316 21.56 -8.30 -17.03
CA GLY A 316 22.17 -8.87 -18.23
C GLY A 316 23.66 -8.56 -18.43
N HIS A 317 24.30 -7.77 -17.55
CA HIS A 317 25.75 -7.59 -17.64
C HIS A 317 26.49 -8.87 -17.19
N VAL A 318 27.76 -9.01 -17.59
CA VAL A 318 28.54 -10.23 -17.33
C VAL A 318 29.54 -10.01 -16.20
N VAL A 319 29.42 -10.80 -15.13
CA VAL A 319 30.41 -10.91 -14.06
C VAL A 319 31.36 -12.06 -14.39
N GLN A 320 32.64 -11.75 -14.57
CA GLN A 320 33.66 -12.75 -14.89
C GLN A 320 34.32 -13.28 -13.62
N LEU A 321 34.20 -14.58 -13.39
CA LEU A 321 34.94 -15.31 -12.37
C LEU A 321 36.10 -16.06 -13.02
N SER A 322 37.30 -15.98 -12.46
CA SER A 322 38.45 -16.72 -12.98
C SER A 322 39.44 -17.12 -11.90
N ARG A 323 40.18 -18.18 -12.17
CA ARG A 323 41.34 -18.61 -11.39
C ARG A 323 42.50 -18.95 -12.30
N LYS A 324 43.67 -18.42 -11.99
CA LYS A 324 44.89 -18.72 -12.74
C LYS A 324 45.36 -20.14 -12.41
N ARG A 325 46.17 -20.69 -13.31
CA ARG A 325 46.75 -22.02 -13.08
C ARG A 325 47.58 -22.04 -11.80
N GLY A 326 47.28 -23.00 -10.92
CA GLY A 326 47.93 -23.16 -9.61
C GLY A 326 47.20 -22.47 -8.45
N GLU A 327 46.15 -21.69 -8.70
CA GLU A 327 45.30 -21.14 -7.66
C GLU A 327 44.24 -22.17 -7.25
N VAL A 328 44.29 -22.60 -5.99
CA VAL A 328 43.42 -23.65 -5.44
C VAL A 328 42.18 -23.01 -4.81
N VAL A 329 41.02 -23.58 -5.09
CA VAL A 329 39.74 -23.25 -4.46
C VAL A 329 39.34 -24.39 -3.52
N GLN A 330 39.16 -24.06 -2.24
CA GLN A 330 38.69 -25.04 -1.26
C GLN A 330 37.18 -25.26 -1.39
N PRO A 331 36.67 -26.48 -1.16
CA PRO A 331 35.23 -26.72 -1.07
C PRO A 331 34.57 -25.81 -0.02
N GLY A 332 33.46 -25.17 -0.39
CA GLY A 332 32.75 -24.23 0.48
C GLY A 332 33.43 -22.86 0.64
N HIS A 333 34.52 -22.60 -0.11
CA HIS A 333 35.10 -21.27 -0.16
C HIS A 333 34.09 -20.28 -0.75
N VAL A 334 33.99 -19.10 -0.13
CA VAL A 334 33.12 -18.01 -0.57
C VAL A 334 33.98 -16.85 -1.05
N GLU A 335 33.91 -16.55 -2.34
CA GLU A 335 34.48 -15.33 -2.91
C GLU A 335 33.45 -14.19 -2.85
N VAL A 336 33.90 -12.99 -2.54
CA VAL A 336 33.04 -11.80 -2.42
C VAL A 336 33.39 -10.83 -3.53
N VAL A 337 32.48 -10.66 -4.49
CA VAL A 337 32.59 -9.68 -5.56
C VAL A 337 31.81 -8.43 -5.14
N LYS A 338 32.54 -7.36 -4.82
CA LYS A 338 31.97 -6.10 -4.33
C LYS A 338 31.29 -5.34 -5.47
N GLY A 339 30.14 -4.73 -5.20
CA GLY A 339 29.38 -3.96 -6.18
C GLY A 339 28.45 -4.79 -7.05
N GLU A 340 28.49 -6.12 -6.91
CA GLU A 340 27.68 -7.07 -7.69
C GLU A 340 26.48 -7.62 -6.91
N GLY A 341 26.10 -6.99 -5.80
CA GLY A 341 24.89 -7.34 -5.05
C GLY A 341 23.62 -6.65 -5.57
N MET A 342 22.56 -6.63 -4.76
CA MET A 342 21.38 -5.83 -5.05
C MET A 342 21.67 -4.33 -4.88
N PRO A 343 20.96 -3.46 -5.62
CA PRO A 343 20.93 -2.04 -5.34
C PRO A 343 20.42 -1.76 -3.93
N ILE A 344 20.99 -0.75 -3.27
CA ILE A 344 20.55 -0.30 -1.95
C ILE A 344 19.32 0.59 -2.13
N TRP A 345 18.21 0.20 -1.52
CA TRP A 345 16.96 0.94 -1.64
C TRP A 345 17.06 2.32 -0.97
N LYS A 346 16.67 3.37 -1.69
CA LYS A 346 16.70 4.77 -1.23
C LYS A 346 18.09 5.26 -0.81
N ASP A 347 19.15 4.72 -1.40
CA ASP A 347 20.50 5.27 -1.25
C ASP A 347 20.74 6.38 -2.29
N GLU A 348 21.19 7.55 -1.84
CA GLU A 348 21.49 8.70 -2.71
C GLU A 348 22.70 8.45 -3.61
N ASN A 349 23.60 7.55 -3.22
CA ASN A 349 24.82 7.24 -3.96
C ASN A 349 24.64 6.07 -4.96
N GLU A 350 23.42 5.53 -5.08
CA GLU A 350 23.10 4.36 -5.91
C GLU A 350 24.05 3.17 -5.66
N GLY A 351 24.39 2.92 -4.40
CA GLY A 351 25.27 1.83 -4.02
C GLY A 351 24.68 0.45 -4.33
N TYR A 352 25.58 -0.52 -4.47
CA TYR A 352 25.24 -1.94 -4.63
C TYR A 352 25.88 -2.74 -3.50
N GLY A 353 25.19 -3.81 -3.08
CA GLY A 353 25.75 -4.80 -2.17
C GLY A 353 26.84 -5.65 -2.82
N ALA A 354 27.10 -6.83 -2.26
CA ALA A 354 28.07 -7.77 -2.79
C ALA A 354 27.43 -9.08 -3.31
N LEU A 355 28.09 -9.69 -4.29
CA LEU A 355 27.83 -11.06 -4.73
C LEU A 355 28.75 -12.01 -3.97
N HIS A 356 28.15 -12.94 -3.24
CA HIS A 356 28.84 -14.03 -2.57
C HIS A 356 28.77 -15.29 -3.43
N VAL A 357 29.91 -15.72 -3.94
CA VAL A 357 30.03 -16.92 -4.78
C VAL A 357 30.56 -18.06 -3.93
N GLU A 358 29.71 -19.02 -3.59
CA GLU A 358 30.11 -20.26 -2.90
C GLU A 358 30.53 -21.31 -3.93
N TYR A 359 31.74 -21.84 -3.79
CA TYR A 359 32.26 -22.88 -4.66
C TYR A 359 31.98 -24.28 -4.12
N VAL A 360 31.17 -25.04 -4.85
CA VAL A 360 30.84 -26.43 -4.57
C VAL A 360 31.71 -27.33 -5.45
N VAL A 361 32.58 -28.11 -4.84
CA VAL A 361 33.47 -29.01 -5.56
C VAL A 361 32.83 -30.39 -5.69
N VAL A 362 32.65 -30.84 -6.93
CA VAL A 362 32.13 -32.19 -7.24
C VAL A 362 33.31 -33.12 -7.54
N LEU A 363 33.37 -34.22 -6.78
CA LEU A 363 34.34 -35.29 -7.01
C LEU A 363 33.78 -36.29 -8.01
N PRO A 364 34.63 -36.95 -8.82
CA PRO A 364 34.21 -38.06 -9.66
C PRO A 364 33.77 -39.26 -8.81
N ASP A 365 32.72 -39.96 -9.25
CA ASP A 365 32.13 -41.08 -8.50
C ASP A 365 33.06 -42.31 -8.41
N GLN A 366 33.92 -42.50 -9.41
CA GLN A 366 34.87 -43.60 -9.48
C GLN A 366 36.21 -43.13 -10.05
N MET A 367 37.30 -43.74 -9.59
CA MET A 367 38.64 -43.56 -10.15
C MET A 367 39.03 -44.77 -11.00
N GLU A 368 39.62 -44.52 -12.17
CA GLU A 368 40.19 -45.59 -12.98
C GLU A 368 41.47 -46.13 -12.33
N SER A 369 41.67 -47.45 -12.39
CA SER A 369 42.78 -48.16 -11.73
C SER A 369 44.19 -47.66 -12.14
N GLY A 370 44.35 -47.13 -13.36
CA GLY A 370 45.59 -46.51 -13.81
C GLY A 370 45.85 -45.17 -13.11
N MET A 371 44.82 -44.34 -12.98
CA MET A 371 44.89 -43.03 -12.32
C MET A 371 45.13 -43.17 -10.81
N GLU A 372 44.55 -44.19 -10.20
CA GLU A 372 44.67 -44.47 -8.76
C GLU A 372 46.14 -44.59 -8.32
N LYS A 373 46.95 -45.39 -9.01
CA LYS A 373 48.36 -45.61 -8.65
C LYS A 373 49.19 -44.32 -8.73
N ASP A 374 49.02 -43.58 -9.82
CA ASP A 374 49.80 -42.36 -10.06
C ASP A 374 49.40 -41.26 -9.07
N PHE A 375 48.10 -41.10 -8.84
CA PHE A 375 47.57 -40.15 -7.87
C PHE A 375 48.03 -40.50 -6.46
N TRP A 376 47.90 -41.78 -6.05
CA TRP A 376 48.31 -42.25 -4.73
C TRP A 376 49.78 -41.98 -4.46
N SER A 377 50.66 -42.35 -5.40
CA SER A 377 52.10 -42.17 -5.24
C SER A 377 52.51 -40.70 -5.15
N THR A 378 51.84 -39.83 -5.91
CA THR A 378 52.07 -38.38 -5.91
C THR A 378 51.61 -37.76 -4.59
N TRP A 379 50.42 -38.16 -4.13
CA TRP A 379 49.82 -37.63 -2.91
C TRP A 379 50.57 -38.07 -1.66
N GLU A 380 51.05 -39.31 -1.59
CA GLU A 380 51.89 -39.76 -0.47
C GLU A 380 53.21 -38.97 -0.38
N LYS A 381 53.87 -38.73 -1.51
CA LYS A 381 55.12 -37.94 -1.55
C LYS A 381 54.87 -36.51 -1.05
N TRP A 382 53.76 -35.91 -1.48
CA TRP A 382 53.36 -34.57 -1.03
C TRP A 382 53.02 -34.55 0.46
N ARG A 383 52.22 -35.51 0.97
CA ARG A 383 51.90 -35.63 2.39
C ARG A 383 53.15 -35.81 3.26
N LYS A 384 54.07 -36.69 2.86
CA LYS A 384 55.35 -36.88 3.56
C LYS A 384 56.18 -35.59 3.61
N LYS A 385 56.12 -34.77 2.56
CA LYS A 385 56.84 -33.49 2.48
C LYS A 385 56.24 -32.40 3.37
N ILE A 386 54.90 -32.33 3.47
CA ILE A 386 54.21 -31.27 4.24
C ILE A 386 53.94 -31.70 5.69
N GLY A 387 53.96 -33.00 5.99
CA GLY A 387 53.78 -33.52 7.33
C GLY A 387 52.32 -33.51 7.83
N ILE A 388 51.35 -33.41 6.93
CA ILE A 388 49.91 -33.40 7.28
C ILE A 388 49.44 -34.84 7.52
N ASP A 389 48.99 -35.12 8.74
CA ASP A 389 48.35 -36.37 9.14
C ASP A 389 46.95 -36.03 9.64
N LEU A 390 45.97 -36.02 8.73
CA LEU A 390 44.59 -35.62 9.02
C LEU A 390 43.98 -36.38 10.21
N HIS A 391 44.41 -37.61 10.48
CA HIS A 391 43.90 -38.37 11.62
C HIS A 391 44.41 -37.78 12.94
N LYS A 392 45.69 -37.45 13.03
CA LYS A 392 46.28 -36.78 14.20
C LYS A 392 45.83 -35.32 14.31
N ASP A 393 45.76 -34.63 13.18
CA ASP A 393 45.43 -33.20 13.10
C ASP A 393 43.94 -32.94 13.38
N SER A 394 43.07 -33.94 13.19
CA SER A 394 41.63 -33.82 13.49
C SER A 394 41.29 -33.81 14.98
N GLY A 395 42.24 -34.15 15.86
CA GLY A 395 42.00 -34.28 17.29
C GLY A 395 40.99 -35.35 17.69
N ARG A 396 40.59 -36.24 16.75
CA ARG A 396 39.73 -37.38 17.08
C ARG A 396 40.50 -38.33 18.00
N PRO A 397 39.84 -38.89 19.03
CA PRO A 397 40.41 -39.95 19.82
C PRO A 397 40.90 -41.07 18.91
N ALA A 398 42.10 -41.59 19.17
CA ALA A 398 42.55 -42.81 18.51
C ALA A 398 41.47 -43.88 18.72
N ALA A 399 41.13 -44.62 17.66
CA ALA A 399 40.28 -45.78 17.80
C ALA A 399 40.90 -46.67 18.89
N HIS A 400 40.18 -46.88 19.99
CA HIS A 400 40.56 -47.91 20.94
C HIS A 400 40.40 -49.24 20.20
N ASP A 401 41.51 -49.94 19.99
CA ASP A 401 41.53 -51.34 19.58
C ASP A 401 40.97 -52.18 20.74
N GLU A 402 39.66 -52.08 21.00
CA GLU A 402 38.94 -52.97 21.91
C GLU A 402 37.55 -53.24 21.33
N LEU A 403 37.46 -54.30 20.52
CA LEU A 403 36.42 -55.33 20.58
C LEU A 403 36.98 -56.67 20.12
#